data_AF-A0A0K0FFZ0-F1
#
_entry.id   AF-A0A0K0FFZ0-F1
#
_cell.length_a   1.000
_cell.length_b   1.000
_cell.length_c   1.000
_cell.angle_alpha   90.00
_cell.angle_beta   90.00
_cell.angle_gamma   90.00
#
_symmetry.space_group_name_H-M   'P 1'
#
loop_
_entity.id
_entity.type
_entity.pdbx_description
1 polymer ?
#
loop_
_entity_poly.entity_id
_entity_poly.type
_entity_poly.pdbx_seq_one_letter_code
_entity_poly.pdbx_strand_id
1 'polypeptide(L)'
;MNERGNLSMIEELLTVNIIRRKILEYIPSFYDISNLAKASRYIDYLIYNDTITRDMLEYPDKQNIVITNKDGVFENKKRQKLRNIIFVEDDKFFWRIDSARHFYGETFIKRSLITINIQNEVQKCRRKDRILFIKKLVEEMRLNCHIRKDSSTLNLTGNFFSNGYILFHILYYMKHANVTSIQIPIHCFIATFRKYNELKSNIFKGFPKLNKLIFYNNSTINDYQDILKNKNIIKGVLRSFSRKKNPTLIIQCKENSCRILDYILTILHFGNKYNIKIKCDGQFLFPLFRRNSNENCSFLRCVHFPMGEITHYFYYELTNATEFFDIMLNLKCYRNLEELELKFMYSNIKESIEQFCESKSFNSPFVHCKYLKKIKFDFSEYYSEDNFDRFSKDLEYLASLMPTTIEKIELSNAKNLSTETIQIMDKYMPNIKLLIMNNGSYKDCDCLSAFQNLQAIISNKNHAIILPRSLKLLAIKNENSQKDLNSTHIQEELVKIFSEIFKKCLHSSKEQFIFFDDIKYWDMYKCVIQRYFY
;
A
#
# COMPACT_ATOMS: atom_id res chain seq x y z
N MET A 1 15.50 35.53 -39.37
CA MET A 1 14.74 36.25 -38.32
C MET A 1 13.35 35.66 -38.29
N ASN A 2 13.08 34.72 -37.38
CA ASN A 2 11.75 34.15 -37.22
C ASN A 2 11.04 34.88 -36.08
N GLU A 3 9.77 35.21 -36.34
CA GLU A 3 8.88 35.97 -35.47
C GLU A 3 8.90 35.44 -34.03
N ARG A 4 9.41 36.25 -33.10
CA ARG A 4 9.24 36.05 -31.67
C ARG A 4 7.77 36.30 -31.37
N GLY A 5 6.98 35.24 -31.25
CA GLY A 5 5.70 35.33 -30.56
C GLY A 5 5.94 35.93 -29.17
N ASN A 6 5.17 36.94 -28.79
CA ASN A 6 5.32 37.65 -27.51
C ASN A 6 5.34 36.64 -26.36
N LEU A 7 6.51 36.42 -25.78
CA LEU A 7 6.66 35.63 -24.56
C LEU A 7 5.95 36.37 -23.43
N SER A 8 5.33 35.62 -22.52
CA SER A 8 4.85 36.22 -21.28
C SER A 8 6.02 36.76 -20.45
N MET A 9 5.78 37.76 -19.60
CA MET A 9 6.81 38.31 -18.70
C MET A 9 7.51 37.21 -17.87
N ILE A 10 6.78 36.18 -17.45
CA ILE A 10 7.34 35.04 -16.71
C ILE A 10 8.29 34.23 -17.59
N GLU A 11 7.91 33.96 -18.85
CA GLU A 11 8.78 33.25 -19.79
C GLU A 11 10.06 34.02 -20.08
N GLU A 12 9.97 35.34 -20.26
CA GLU A 12 11.13 36.22 -20.45
C GLU A 12 12.07 36.16 -19.25
N LEU A 13 11.56 36.27 -18.02
CA LEU A 13 12.36 36.16 -16.79
C LEU A 13 13.07 34.81 -16.69
N LEU A 14 12.37 33.72 -17.05
CA LEU A 14 12.93 32.37 -16.99
C LEU A 14 13.98 32.11 -18.08
N THR A 15 14.06 32.92 -19.16
CA THR A 15 15.15 32.79 -20.13
C THR A 15 16.51 33.15 -19.52
N VAL A 16 16.54 34.07 -18.56
CA VAL A 16 17.76 34.52 -17.89
C VAL A 16 18.14 33.49 -16.81
N ASN A 17 19.24 32.76 -17.04
CA ASN A 17 19.65 31.61 -16.23
C ASN A 17 19.76 31.93 -14.72
N ILE A 18 20.35 33.07 -14.35
CA ILE A 18 20.51 33.49 -12.95
C ILE A 18 19.16 33.76 -12.30
N ILE A 19 18.27 34.48 -13.00
CA ILE A 19 16.92 34.81 -12.50
C ILE A 19 16.10 33.52 -12.36
N ARG A 20 16.12 32.65 -13.37
CA ARG A 20 15.43 31.36 -13.33
C ARG A 20 15.85 30.52 -12.12
N ARG A 21 17.16 30.34 -11.90
CA ARG A 21 17.67 29.60 -10.75
C ARG A 21 17.21 30.20 -9.42
N LYS A 22 17.25 31.52 -9.29
CA LYS A 22 16.73 32.22 -8.09
C LYS A 22 15.24 31.99 -7.90
N ILE A 23 14.43 32.14 -8.94
CA ILE A 23 12.98 31.87 -8.87
C ILE A 23 12.74 30.43 -8.40
N LEU A 24 13.43 29.46 -9.02
CA LEU A 24 13.30 28.07 -8.64
C LEU A 24 13.71 27.86 -7.18
N GLU A 25 14.85 28.38 -6.72
CA GLU A 25 15.30 28.31 -5.31
C GLU A 25 14.23 28.72 -4.28
N TYR A 26 13.41 29.73 -4.60
CA TYR A 26 12.31 30.21 -3.73
C TYR A 26 11.03 29.36 -3.77
N ILE A 27 10.92 28.40 -4.70
CA ILE A 27 9.79 27.47 -4.75
C ILE A 27 10.14 26.23 -3.91
N PRO A 28 9.39 25.95 -2.82
CA PRO A 28 9.77 24.93 -1.85
C PRO A 28 9.58 23.50 -2.37
N SER A 29 8.57 23.23 -3.18
CA SER A 29 8.15 21.87 -3.52
C SER A 29 8.26 21.57 -5.01
N PHE A 30 8.51 20.30 -5.37
CA PHE A 30 8.44 19.86 -6.76
C PHE A 30 7.01 19.85 -7.29
N TYR A 31 6.01 19.76 -6.41
CA TYR A 31 4.61 19.97 -6.79
C TYR A 31 4.38 21.36 -7.42
N ASP A 32 4.87 22.42 -6.79
CA ASP A 32 4.70 23.78 -7.28
C ASP A 32 5.53 24.03 -8.55
N ILE A 33 6.77 23.52 -8.60
CA ILE A 33 7.61 23.60 -9.80
C ILE A 33 6.99 22.81 -10.96
N SER A 34 6.38 21.65 -10.69
CA SER A 34 5.64 20.86 -11.70
C SER A 34 4.46 21.64 -12.27
N ASN A 35 3.70 22.33 -11.42
CA ASN A 35 2.60 23.19 -11.88
C ASN A 35 3.09 24.35 -12.75
N LEU A 36 4.23 24.96 -12.40
CA LEU A 36 4.88 25.97 -13.23
C LEU A 36 5.32 25.39 -14.59
N ALA A 37 5.98 24.23 -14.61
CA ALA A 37 6.41 23.55 -15.83
C ALA A 37 5.23 23.14 -16.73
N LYS A 38 4.07 22.80 -16.15
CA LYS A 38 2.86 22.46 -16.91
C LYS A 38 2.21 23.67 -17.59
N ALA A 39 2.53 24.91 -17.21
CA ALA A 39 1.93 26.11 -17.77
C ALA A 39 2.33 26.37 -19.24
N SER A 40 3.57 26.01 -19.64
CA SER A 40 4.07 26.21 -21.01
C SER A 40 5.14 25.17 -21.36
N ARG A 41 5.15 24.72 -22.63
CA ARG A 41 6.20 23.81 -23.14
C ARG A 41 7.59 24.46 -23.08
N TYR A 42 7.66 25.78 -23.22
CA TYR A 42 8.92 26.51 -23.18
C TYR A 42 9.48 26.58 -21.76
N ILE A 43 8.63 26.90 -20.77
CA ILE A 43 9.00 26.87 -19.35
C ILE A 43 9.49 25.49 -18.93
N ASP A 44 8.77 24.45 -19.33
CA ASP A 44 9.19 23.07 -19.08
C ASP A 44 10.58 22.76 -19.64
N TYR A 45 10.87 23.14 -20.88
CA TYR A 45 12.18 22.94 -21.48
C TYR A 45 13.30 23.64 -20.71
N LEU A 46 13.04 24.85 -20.19
CA LEU A 46 14.01 25.59 -19.38
C LEU A 46 14.26 24.89 -18.03
N ILE A 47 13.20 24.50 -17.32
CA ILE A 47 13.28 23.81 -16.02
C ILE A 47 13.89 22.41 -16.16
N TYR A 48 13.56 21.69 -17.24
CA TYR A 48 14.08 20.35 -17.51
C TYR A 48 15.62 20.34 -17.55
N ASN A 49 16.23 21.44 -17.97
CA ASN A 49 17.69 21.51 -18.06
C ASN A 49 18.40 21.96 -16.80
N ASP A 50 17.68 22.49 -15.80
CA ASP A 50 18.24 22.93 -14.53
C ASP A 50 18.40 21.78 -13.54
N THR A 51 19.44 21.88 -12.72
CA THR A 51 19.64 21.03 -11.55
C THR A 51 18.88 21.60 -10.36
N ILE A 52 18.01 20.80 -9.75
CA ILE A 52 17.14 21.22 -8.65
C ILE A 52 17.21 20.18 -7.53
N THR A 53 17.57 20.63 -6.34
CA THR A 53 17.61 19.79 -5.14
C THR A 53 16.64 20.32 -4.09
N ARG A 54 15.88 19.44 -3.44
CA ARG A 54 14.94 19.80 -2.37
C ARG A 54 15.02 18.85 -1.19
N ASP A 55 14.66 19.37 -0.03
CA ASP A 55 14.43 18.52 1.14
C ASP A 55 13.10 17.79 1.02
N MET A 56 13.02 16.60 1.62
CA MET A 56 11.77 15.86 1.78
C MET A 56 11.50 15.43 3.21
N LEU A 57 10.20 15.37 3.55
CA LEU A 57 9.69 14.95 4.84
C LEU A 57 8.70 13.79 4.69
N GLU A 58 9.01 12.64 5.31
CA GLU A 58 8.03 11.58 5.50
C GLU A 58 7.09 11.96 6.65
N TYR A 59 5.80 12.09 6.34
CA TYR A 59 4.74 12.41 7.28
C TYR A 59 3.84 11.19 7.56
N PRO A 60 4.01 10.51 8.71
CA PRO A 60 3.09 9.45 9.13
C PRO A 60 1.82 10.07 9.73
N ASP A 61 0.77 10.22 8.90
CA ASP A 61 -0.52 10.77 9.32
C ASP A 61 -1.30 9.80 10.21
N LYS A 62 -1.01 9.89 11.51
CA LYS A 62 -1.67 9.12 12.57
C LYS A 62 -2.18 10.09 13.62
N GLN A 63 -3.49 10.16 13.80
CA GLN A 63 -4.14 10.98 14.81
C GLN A 63 -4.85 10.08 15.81
N ASN A 64 -4.62 10.31 17.09
CA ASN A 64 -5.36 9.70 18.18
C ASN A 64 -6.46 10.66 18.64
N ILE A 65 -7.64 10.11 18.92
CA ILE A 65 -8.74 10.86 19.54
C ILE A 65 -9.17 10.05 20.76
N VAL A 66 -8.84 10.58 21.94
CA VAL A 66 -9.23 9.96 23.21
C VAL A 66 -10.44 10.70 23.76
N ILE A 67 -11.49 9.94 24.06
CA ILE A 67 -12.78 10.45 24.53
C ILE A 67 -13.00 9.91 25.94
N THR A 68 -12.94 10.80 26.94
CA THR A 68 -13.02 10.45 28.36
C THR A 68 -14.09 11.26 29.09
N ASN A 69 -14.34 10.94 30.36
CA ASN A 69 -15.18 11.77 31.23
C ASN A 69 -14.31 12.72 32.06
N LYS A 70 -14.85 13.92 32.36
CA LYS A 70 -14.21 14.91 33.23
C LYS A 70 -13.77 14.36 34.59
N ASP A 71 -14.58 13.47 35.16
CA ASP A 71 -14.40 13.04 36.55
C ASP A 71 -13.51 11.80 36.71
N GLY A 72 -12.92 11.27 35.63
CA GLY A 72 -12.00 10.11 35.66
C GLY A 72 -12.59 8.77 36.11
N VAL A 73 -13.75 8.77 36.76
CA VAL A 73 -14.38 7.58 37.35
C VAL A 73 -15.36 6.94 36.37
N PHE A 74 -15.13 5.66 36.07
CA PHE A 74 -16.06 4.78 35.36
C PHE A 74 -17.16 4.28 36.30
N GLU A 75 -17.93 5.20 36.89
CA GLU A 75 -19.06 4.76 37.71
C GLU A 75 -20.17 4.24 36.79
N ASN A 76 -20.43 2.95 36.98
CA ASN A 76 -21.19 2.10 36.09
C ASN A 76 -22.57 2.67 35.66
N LYS A 77 -22.88 2.45 34.38
CA LYS A 77 -24.22 2.44 33.74
C LYS A 77 -24.94 3.77 33.43
N LYS A 78 -24.61 4.94 33.99
CA LYS A 78 -25.34 6.18 33.68
C LYS A 78 -24.94 6.80 32.32
N ARG A 79 -25.93 7.25 31.54
CA ARG A 79 -25.71 7.93 30.25
C ARG A 79 -25.11 9.32 30.47
N GLN A 80 -23.93 9.55 29.91
CA GLN A 80 -23.16 10.78 30.08
C GLN A 80 -23.77 11.96 29.30
N LYS A 81 -23.77 13.15 29.93
CA LYS A 81 -24.10 14.43 29.27
C LYS A 81 -22.90 14.86 28.43
N LEU A 82 -23.13 15.48 27.26
CA LEU A 82 -22.03 15.97 26.41
C LEU A 82 -21.04 16.88 27.15
N ARG A 83 -21.54 17.76 28.04
CA ARG A 83 -20.73 18.70 28.83
C ARG A 83 -19.73 18.03 29.80
N ASN A 84 -19.94 16.75 30.11
CA ASN A 84 -19.08 15.95 30.98
C ASN A 84 -18.07 15.11 30.18
N ILE A 85 -18.12 15.16 28.85
CA ILE A 85 -17.23 14.41 27.96
C ILE A 85 -16.11 15.34 27.51
N ILE A 86 -14.87 14.88 27.64
CA ILE A 86 -13.67 15.53 27.14
C ILE A 86 -13.20 14.78 25.88
N PHE A 87 -12.76 15.55 24.88
CA PHE A 87 -11.95 15.06 23.78
C PHE A 87 -10.54 15.54 24.06
N VAL A 88 -9.63 14.62 24.39
CA VAL A 88 -8.25 14.95 24.74
C VAL A 88 -7.51 15.30 23.46
N GLU A 89 -6.79 16.43 23.47
CA GLU A 89 -5.98 16.85 22.33
C GLU A 89 -4.80 15.89 22.11
N ASP A 90 -4.49 15.63 20.84
CA ASP A 90 -3.30 14.87 20.46
C ASP A 90 -2.18 15.86 20.13
N ASP A 91 -1.49 16.32 21.17
CA ASP A 91 -0.38 17.28 21.05
C ASP A 91 0.68 16.80 20.05
N LYS A 92 0.94 15.49 20.02
CA LYS A 92 1.90 14.90 19.07
C LYS A 92 1.42 14.99 17.63
N PHE A 93 0.12 14.85 17.38
CA PHE A 93 -0.46 15.09 16.06
C PHE A 93 -0.38 16.57 15.68
N PHE A 94 -0.71 17.49 16.58
CA PHE A 94 -0.67 18.93 16.31
C PHE A 94 0.75 19.46 16.09
N TRP A 95 1.73 18.98 16.84
CA TRP A 95 3.13 19.29 16.58
C TRP A 95 3.59 18.76 15.21
N ARG A 96 3.23 17.51 14.85
CA ARG A 96 3.60 16.93 13.56
C ARG A 96 2.95 17.63 12.37
N ILE A 97 1.67 17.97 12.46
CA ILE A 97 0.96 18.66 11.37
C ILE A 97 1.49 20.09 11.19
N ASP A 98 1.84 20.78 12.28
CA ASP A 98 2.41 22.12 12.20
C ASP A 98 3.82 22.09 11.60
N SER A 99 4.64 21.12 12.02
CA SER A 99 5.97 20.88 11.45
C SER A 99 5.91 20.59 9.95
N ALA A 100 4.97 19.75 9.51
CA ALA A 100 4.77 19.44 8.09
C ALA A 100 4.21 20.65 7.29
N ARG A 101 3.47 21.55 7.93
CA ARG A 101 2.90 22.74 7.27
C ARG A 101 3.98 23.79 6.98
N HIS A 102 4.92 23.95 7.91
CA HIS A 102 6.01 24.92 7.81
C HIS A 102 7.29 24.33 7.19
N PHE A 103 7.24 23.07 6.74
CA PHE A 103 8.39 22.42 6.12
C PHE A 103 8.69 23.03 4.75
N TYR A 104 9.91 23.55 4.58
CA TYR A 104 10.42 24.06 3.31
C TYR A 104 10.94 22.91 2.46
N GLY A 105 10.05 22.25 1.73
CA GLY A 105 10.40 21.09 0.92
C GLY A 105 9.17 20.29 0.50
N GLU A 106 9.40 19.06 0.07
CA GLU A 106 8.35 18.16 -0.35
C GLU A 106 7.87 17.25 0.80
N THR A 107 6.58 17.29 1.11
CA THR A 107 6.00 16.42 2.14
C THR A 107 5.34 15.18 1.52
N PHE A 108 5.71 14.00 2.01
CA PHE A 108 5.16 12.71 1.63
C PHE A 108 4.29 12.14 2.73
N ILE A 109 2.98 12.04 2.49
CA ILE A 109 2.08 11.31 3.39
C ILE A 109 2.32 9.82 3.15
N LYS A 110 2.80 9.12 4.19
CA LYS A 110 3.09 7.68 4.14
C LYS A 110 1.88 6.91 3.59
N ARG A 111 2.03 6.18 2.48
CA ARG A 111 0.99 5.40 1.79
C ARG A 111 -0.28 6.17 1.41
N SER A 112 -0.18 7.51 1.33
CA SER A 112 -1.34 8.40 1.14
C SER A 112 -2.49 8.09 2.12
N LEU A 113 -2.12 7.71 3.35
CA LEU A 113 -2.99 7.10 4.35
C LEU A 113 -3.23 8.02 5.55
N ILE A 114 -4.48 8.38 5.78
CA ILE A 114 -4.94 9.02 7.03
C ILE A 114 -5.33 7.90 8.00
N THR A 115 -4.67 7.82 9.15
CA THR A 115 -5.06 6.90 10.23
C THR A 115 -5.68 7.66 11.38
N ILE A 116 -6.95 7.41 11.67
CA ILE A 116 -7.65 7.94 12.85
C ILE A 116 -7.85 6.80 13.83
N ASN A 117 -7.19 6.88 14.99
CA ASN A 117 -7.31 5.95 16.09
C ASN A 117 -8.23 6.55 17.17
N ILE A 118 -9.37 5.91 17.44
CA ILE A 118 -10.37 6.41 18.37
C ILE A 118 -10.38 5.54 19.63
N GLN A 119 -10.04 6.13 20.77
CA GLN A 119 -10.21 5.50 22.08
C GLN A 119 -11.44 6.10 22.75
N ASN A 120 -12.56 5.37 22.69
CA ASN A 120 -13.83 5.85 23.23
C ASN A 120 -14.18 5.17 24.54
N GLU A 121 -13.74 5.76 25.65
CA GLU A 121 -14.08 5.31 27.00
C GLU A 121 -15.52 5.64 27.39
N VAL A 122 -16.14 6.59 26.69
CA VAL A 122 -17.54 6.98 26.90
C VAL A 122 -18.49 6.00 26.17
N GLN A 123 -18.80 4.89 26.85
CA GLN A 123 -19.65 3.83 26.30
C GLN A 123 -21.09 4.26 25.98
N LYS A 124 -21.64 5.25 26.71
CA LYS A 124 -23.05 5.67 26.58
C LYS A 124 -23.22 7.18 26.73
N CYS A 125 -23.51 7.86 25.62
CA CYS A 125 -24.00 9.24 25.59
C CYS A 125 -25.54 9.29 25.73
N ARG A 126 -26.09 10.39 26.24
CA ARG A 126 -27.55 10.62 26.22
C ARG A 126 -28.06 10.69 24.78
N ARG A 127 -29.26 10.15 24.54
CA ARG A 127 -29.84 10.09 23.18
C ARG A 127 -29.94 11.47 22.52
N LYS A 128 -30.36 12.49 23.27
CA LYS A 128 -30.43 13.88 22.80
C LYS A 128 -29.08 14.50 22.45
N ASP A 129 -28.00 14.04 23.08
CA ASP A 129 -26.64 14.56 22.90
C ASP A 129 -25.88 13.78 21.81
N ARG A 130 -26.40 12.64 21.33
CA ARG A 130 -25.72 11.72 20.41
C ARG A 130 -25.30 12.41 19.11
N ILE A 131 -26.17 13.19 18.49
CA ILE A 131 -25.82 13.86 17.21
C ILE A 131 -24.71 14.89 17.41
N LEU A 132 -24.79 15.67 18.49
CA LEU A 132 -23.77 16.68 18.82
C LEU A 132 -22.43 16.00 19.14
N PHE A 133 -22.44 14.90 19.89
CA PHE A 133 -21.26 14.08 20.15
C PHE A 133 -20.61 13.58 18.85
N ILE A 134 -21.40 13.04 17.91
CA ILE A 134 -20.91 12.55 16.62
C ILE A 134 -20.31 13.68 15.77
N LYS A 135 -20.97 14.83 15.72
CA LYS A 135 -20.47 16.00 14.99
C LYS A 135 -19.15 16.49 15.57
N LYS A 136 -19.08 16.64 16.90
CA LYS A 136 -17.85 17.02 17.61
C LYS A 136 -16.71 16.04 17.32
N LEU A 137 -16.97 14.72 17.39
CA LEU A 137 -15.98 13.71 17.03
C LEU A 137 -15.48 13.85 15.59
N VAL A 138 -16.35 14.17 14.63
CA VAL A 138 -15.95 14.40 13.23
C VAL A 138 -15.15 15.70 13.07
N GLU A 139 -15.47 16.74 13.84
CA GLU A 139 -14.70 17.99 13.86
C GLU A 139 -13.27 17.76 14.37
N GLU A 140 -13.11 16.99 15.45
CA GLU A 140 -11.79 16.64 15.99
C GLU A 140 -10.91 15.89 14.98
N MET A 141 -11.51 15.13 14.07
CA MET A 141 -10.77 14.36 13.05
C MET A 141 -10.09 15.23 11.99
N ARG A 142 -10.46 16.51 11.83
CA ARG A 142 -9.82 17.47 10.90
C ARG A 142 -9.44 16.89 9.53
N LEU A 143 -10.36 16.15 8.90
CA LEU A 143 -10.06 15.40 7.67
C LEU A 143 -9.66 16.30 6.49
N ASN A 144 -10.20 17.53 6.42
CA ASN A 144 -9.99 18.45 5.28
C ASN A 144 -8.89 19.49 5.52
N CYS A 145 -7.90 19.20 6.37
CA CYS A 145 -6.74 20.09 6.50
C CYS A 145 -5.86 20.04 5.22
N HIS A 146 -5.10 21.11 4.96
CA HIS A 146 -4.31 21.24 3.73
C HIS A 146 -3.36 20.06 3.49
N ILE A 147 -2.71 19.55 4.54
CA ILE A 147 -1.76 18.42 4.44
C ILE A 147 -2.47 17.14 3.98
N ARG A 148 -3.74 16.93 4.32
CA ARG A 148 -4.51 15.73 3.96
C ARG A 148 -5.17 15.79 2.59
N LYS A 149 -5.09 16.93 1.89
CA LYS A 149 -5.88 17.20 0.68
C LYS A 149 -5.75 16.08 -0.37
N ASP A 150 -4.55 15.53 -0.53
CA ASP A 150 -4.23 14.52 -1.56
C ASP A 150 -4.32 13.07 -1.04
N SER A 151 -4.68 12.86 0.23
CA SER A 151 -4.83 11.52 0.80
C SER A 151 -5.95 10.74 0.13
N SER A 152 -5.64 9.52 -0.31
CA SER A 152 -6.58 8.64 -0.99
C SER A 152 -7.18 7.56 -0.09
N THR A 153 -6.54 7.27 1.05
CA THR A 153 -6.96 6.19 1.94
C THR A 153 -7.26 6.72 3.34
N LEU A 154 -8.42 6.35 3.88
CA LEU A 154 -8.80 6.60 5.27
C LEU A 154 -8.87 5.27 6.03
N ASN A 155 -8.13 5.13 7.11
CA ASN A 155 -8.20 4.00 8.03
C ASN A 155 -8.77 4.45 9.38
N LEU A 156 -9.90 3.87 9.76
CA LEU A 156 -10.57 4.12 11.03
C LEU A 156 -10.32 2.94 11.96
N THR A 157 -9.60 3.16 13.05
CA THR A 157 -9.24 2.12 14.01
C THR A 157 -9.52 2.58 15.44
N GLY A 158 -9.39 1.67 16.41
CA GLY A 158 -9.34 2.01 17.82
C GLY A 158 -10.11 1.07 18.74
N ASN A 159 -10.15 1.45 20.02
CA ASN A 159 -10.86 0.72 21.06
C ASN A 159 -12.19 1.41 21.34
N PHE A 160 -13.27 0.69 21.02
CA PHE A 160 -14.63 1.20 21.16
C PHE A 160 -15.39 0.59 22.34
N PHE A 161 -14.83 -0.31 23.16
CA PHE A 161 -15.53 -1.00 24.27
C PHE A 161 -16.96 -1.44 23.89
N SER A 162 -17.12 -2.22 22.82
CA SER A 162 -18.43 -2.66 22.25
C SER A 162 -19.30 -1.56 21.60
N ASN A 163 -18.75 -0.38 21.33
CA ASN A 163 -19.41 0.76 20.70
C ASN A 163 -18.98 0.98 19.24
N GLY A 164 -18.38 -0.03 18.58
CA GLY A 164 -17.80 0.10 17.24
C GLY A 164 -18.79 0.56 16.16
N TYR A 165 -20.09 0.31 16.33
CA TYR A 165 -21.14 0.80 15.43
C TYR A 165 -21.14 2.32 15.24
N ILE A 166 -20.51 3.07 16.17
CA ILE A 166 -20.35 4.52 16.07
C ILE A 166 -19.63 4.95 14.79
N LEU A 167 -18.75 4.10 14.25
CA LEU A 167 -18.03 4.35 13.01
C LEU A 167 -18.98 4.59 11.82
N PHE A 168 -20.11 3.89 11.75
CA PHE A 168 -21.10 4.14 10.71
C PHE A 168 -21.82 5.49 10.87
N HIS A 169 -21.98 5.97 12.11
CA HIS A 169 -22.59 7.27 12.36
C HIS A 169 -21.66 8.42 12.02
N ILE A 170 -20.37 8.32 12.33
CA ILE A 170 -19.39 9.37 11.98
C ILE A 170 -19.19 9.43 10.46
N LEU A 171 -19.14 8.29 9.76
CA LEU A 171 -18.94 8.23 8.30
C LEU A 171 -19.97 9.06 7.55
N TYR A 172 -21.22 9.06 8.03
CA TYR A 172 -22.29 9.86 7.43
C TYR A 172 -22.02 11.39 7.45
N TYR A 173 -21.30 11.87 8.47
CA TYR A 173 -21.00 13.30 8.65
C TYR A 173 -19.60 13.68 8.13
N MET A 174 -18.70 12.71 7.99
CA MET A 174 -17.40 12.93 7.37
C MET A 174 -17.53 13.36 5.90
N LYS A 175 -16.56 14.15 5.44
CA LYS A 175 -16.42 14.56 4.05
C LYS A 175 -14.95 14.62 3.68
N HIS A 176 -14.58 14.09 2.51
CA HIS A 176 -13.26 14.26 1.91
C HIS A 176 -13.33 14.05 0.40
N ALA A 177 -12.75 14.97 -0.38
CA ALA A 177 -12.89 14.97 -1.84
C ALA A 177 -12.10 13.85 -2.55
N ASN A 178 -10.93 13.50 -2.00
CA ASN A 178 -9.96 12.63 -2.67
C ASN A 178 -9.87 11.21 -2.13
N VAL A 179 -10.60 10.88 -1.05
CA VAL A 179 -10.58 9.51 -0.50
C VAL A 179 -11.29 8.55 -1.46
N THR A 180 -10.52 7.59 -1.98
CA THR A 180 -10.97 6.51 -2.86
C THR A 180 -11.15 5.20 -2.10
N SER A 181 -10.46 5.04 -0.95
CA SER A 181 -10.49 3.83 -0.13
C SER A 181 -10.77 4.13 1.34
N ILE A 182 -11.72 3.42 1.94
CA ILE A 182 -11.97 3.48 3.40
C ILE A 182 -11.76 2.10 4.00
N GLN A 183 -11.00 2.03 5.09
CA GLN A 183 -10.80 0.81 5.89
C GLN A 183 -11.57 0.93 7.19
N ILE A 184 -12.40 -0.08 7.47
CA ILE A 184 -13.15 -0.18 8.73
C ILE A 184 -13.00 -1.57 9.34
N PRO A 185 -12.97 -1.67 10.68
CA PRO A 185 -12.87 -2.93 11.35
C PRO A 185 -14.22 -3.65 11.37
N ILE A 186 -14.24 -4.97 11.24
CA ILE A 186 -15.51 -5.71 11.22
C ILE A 186 -16.26 -5.70 12.56
N HIS A 187 -15.58 -5.40 13.67
CA HIS A 187 -16.24 -5.28 14.98
C HIS A 187 -17.29 -4.15 15.02
N CYS A 188 -17.34 -3.28 14.01
CA CYS A 188 -18.46 -2.35 13.79
C CYS A 188 -19.84 -3.04 13.70
N PHE A 189 -19.86 -4.34 13.35
CA PHE A 189 -21.07 -5.13 13.13
C PHE A 189 -21.46 -6.02 14.34
N ILE A 190 -20.72 -6.01 15.45
CA ILE A 190 -20.95 -6.89 16.61
C ILE A 190 -22.03 -6.36 17.57
N ALA A 191 -22.32 -5.06 17.56
CA ALA A 191 -23.22 -4.47 18.55
C ALA A 191 -24.66 -5.01 18.44
N THR A 192 -25.44 -4.88 19.50
CA THR A 192 -26.86 -5.29 19.46
C THR A 192 -27.64 -4.48 18.41
N PHE A 193 -28.53 -5.13 17.66
CA PHE A 193 -29.26 -4.53 16.52
C PHE A 193 -29.90 -3.17 16.86
N ARG A 194 -30.41 -2.99 18.09
CA ARG A 194 -31.05 -1.75 18.58
C ARG A 194 -30.13 -0.52 18.48
N LYS A 195 -28.80 -0.71 18.51
CA LYS A 195 -27.82 0.38 18.40
C LYS A 195 -27.80 1.03 17.01
N TYR A 196 -28.25 0.31 16.00
CA TYR A 196 -28.29 0.75 14.59
C TYR A 196 -29.61 1.36 14.15
N ASN A 197 -30.65 1.39 15.00
CA ASN A 197 -32.00 1.89 14.64
C ASN A 197 -32.01 3.36 14.15
N GLU A 198 -30.93 4.11 14.34
CA GLU A 198 -30.77 5.51 13.90
C GLU A 198 -29.72 5.66 12.79
N LEU A 199 -29.29 4.56 12.17
CA LEU A 199 -28.31 4.62 11.09
C LEU A 199 -28.95 5.25 9.86
N LYS A 200 -28.38 6.38 9.44
CA LYS A 200 -28.88 7.11 8.28
C LYS A 200 -28.58 6.35 6.99
N SER A 201 -29.45 6.50 6.00
CA SER A 201 -29.16 5.99 4.66
C SER A 201 -28.01 6.78 4.04
N ASN A 202 -27.28 6.16 3.12
CA ASN A 202 -26.15 6.78 2.41
C ASN A 202 -24.98 7.22 3.32
N ILE A 203 -24.47 6.32 4.14
CA ILE A 203 -23.38 6.61 5.10
C ILE A 203 -22.09 7.09 4.44
N PHE A 204 -21.90 6.84 3.14
CA PHE A 204 -20.69 7.25 2.41
C PHE A 204 -20.88 8.53 1.57
N LYS A 205 -21.97 9.29 1.77
CA LYS A 205 -22.31 10.44 0.92
C LYS A 205 -21.20 11.51 0.82
N GLY A 206 -20.40 11.70 1.87
CA GLY A 206 -19.34 12.70 1.91
C GLY A 206 -18.05 12.35 1.16
N PHE A 207 -18.00 11.17 0.53
CA PHE A 207 -16.81 10.69 -0.18
C PHE A 207 -17.14 10.45 -1.67
N PRO A 208 -17.03 11.47 -2.54
CA PRO A 208 -17.46 11.36 -3.93
C PRO A 208 -16.64 10.37 -4.75
N LYS A 209 -15.32 10.29 -4.51
CA LYS A 209 -14.40 9.39 -5.25
C LYS A 209 -14.26 7.99 -4.64
N LEU A 210 -14.96 7.70 -3.54
CA LEU A 210 -14.90 6.39 -2.88
C LEU A 210 -15.33 5.30 -3.85
N ASN A 211 -14.47 4.31 -4.06
CA ASN A 211 -14.79 3.10 -4.84
C ASN A 211 -14.28 1.83 -4.17
N LYS A 212 -13.46 1.92 -3.13
CA LYS A 212 -12.90 0.79 -2.40
C LYS A 212 -13.30 0.85 -0.91
N LEU A 213 -13.87 -0.23 -0.42
CA LEU A 213 -14.16 -0.44 1.01
C LEU A 213 -13.34 -1.64 1.47
N ILE A 214 -12.65 -1.53 2.60
CA ILE A 214 -11.86 -2.63 3.16
C ILE A 214 -12.43 -2.98 4.53
N PHE A 215 -12.83 -4.23 4.69
CA PHE A 215 -13.16 -4.82 5.98
C PHE A 215 -11.93 -5.55 6.48
N TYR A 216 -11.35 -5.08 7.58
CA TYR A 216 -10.17 -5.70 8.17
C TYR A 216 -10.45 -6.19 9.58
N ASN A 217 -9.67 -7.17 10.04
CA ASN A 217 -10.00 -7.84 11.30
C ASN A 217 -8.86 -8.51 12.07
N ASN A 218 -8.97 -8.49 13.41
CA ASN A 218 -8.35 -9.39 14.40
C ASN A 218 -9.45 -9.87 15.41
N SER A 219 -10.61 -10.34 14.92
CA SER A 219 -11.78 -10.70 15.74
C SER A 219 -11.89 -12.20 15.89
N THR A 220 -12.38 -12.61 17.05
CA THR A 220 -12.51 -13.99 17.51
C THR A 220 -13.62 -14.75 16.80
N ILE A 221 -13.65 -16.08 16.95
CA ILE A 221 -14.72 -16.97 16.48
C ILE A 221 -16.12 -16.54 16.96
N ASN A 222 -16.23 -15.96 18.16
CA ASN A 222 -17.50 -15.50 18.73
C ASN A 222 -18.00 -14.22 18.03
N ASP A 223 -17.08 -13.34 17.64
CA ASP A 223 -17.41 -12.10 16.95
C ASP A 223 -18.11 -12.38 15.61
N TYR A 224 -17.66 -13.38 14.86
CA TYR A 224 -18.32 -13.75 13.58
C TYR A 224 -19.77 -14.18 13.76
N GLN A 225 -20.13 -14.85 14.85
CA GLN A 225 -21.53 -15.17 15.13
C GLN A 225 -22.37 -13.93 15.34
N ASP A 226 -21.86 -12.97 16.12
CA ASP A 226 -22.60 -11.74 16.40
C ASP A 226 -22.72 -10.86 15.15
N ILE A 227 -21.70 -10.85 14.29
CA ILE A 227 -21.76 -10.20 12.98
C ILE A 227 -22.86 -10.83 12.11
N LEU A 228 -22.94 -12.17 12.05
CA LEU A 228 -23.95 -12.88 11.27
C LEU A 228 -25.38 -12.67 11.81
N LYS A 229 -25.56 -12.56 13.14
CA LYS A 229 -26.83 -12.12 13.74
C LYS A 229 -27.27 -10.74 13.25
N ASN A 230 -26.29 -9.87 12.93
CA ASN A 230 -26.51 -8.52 12.41
C ASN A 230 -26.41 -8.42 10.87
N LYS A 231 -26.66 -9.49 10.11
CA LYS A 231 -26.59 -9.50 8.62
C LYS A 231 -27.38 -8.38 7.93
N ASN A 232 -28.46 -7.90 8.54
CA ASN A 232 -29.26 -6.79 7.99
C ASN A 232 -28.50 -5.45 8.02
N ILE A 233 -27.58 -5.27 8.98
CA ILE A 233 -26.71 -4.09 9.06
C ILE A 233 -25.66 -4.14 7.94
N ILE A 234 -25.05 -5.32 7.73
CA ILE A 234 -24.14 -5.57 6.60
C ILE A 234 -24.84 -5.21 5.28
N LYS A 235 -26.05 -5.75 5.06
CA LYS A 235 -26.89 -5.43 3.90
C LYS A 235 -27.10 -3.93 3.74
N GLY A 236 -27.42 -3.21 4.82
CA GLY A 236 -27.62 -1.76 4.80
C GLY A 236 -26.36 -0.97 4.42
N VAL A 237 -25.21 -1.36 4.97
CA VAL A 237 -23.90 -0.76 4.66
C VAL A 237 -23.53 -1.01 3.19
N LEU A 238 -23.65 -2.25 2.71
CA LEU A 238 -23.33 -2.60 1.33
C LEU A 238 -24.29 -1.93 0.34
N ARG A 239 -25.59 -1.86 0.63
CA ARG A 239 -26.55 -1.08 -0.17
C ARG A 239 -26.21 0.41 -0.21
N SER A 240 -25.62 0.95 0.85
CA SER A 240 -25.14 2.33 0.84
C SER A 240 -23.89 2.48 -0.01
N PHE A 241 -22.99 1.49 0.01
CA PHE A 241 -21.74 1.50 -0.74
C PHE A 241 -21.97 1.29 -2.24
N SER A 242 -22.95 0.49 -2.64
CA SER A 242 -23.27 0.20 -4.04
C SER A 242 -23.70 1.41 -4.87
N ARG A 243 -24.00 2.54 -4.22
CA ARG A 243 -24.28 3.82 -4.88
C ARG A 243 -23.03 4.49 -5.46
N LYS A 244 -21.83 3.97 -5.13
CA LYS A 244 -20.56 4.46 -5.63
C LYS A 244 -20.23 3.90 -7.00
N LYS A 245 -19.40 4.61 -7.76
CA LYS A 245 -18.92 4.15 -9.07
C LYS A 245 -17.92 3.02 -8.87
N ASN A 246 -18.12 1.90 -9.56
CA ASN A 246 -17.27 0.71 -9.54
C ASN A 246 -16.94 0.22 -8.10
N PRO A 247 -17.97 -0.05 -7.27
CA PRO A 247 -17.76 -0.36 -5.86
C PRO A 247 -17.06 -1.70 -5.72
N THR A 248 -15.92 -1.70 -5.02
CA THR A 248 -15.11 -2.88 -4.71
C THR A 248 -14.98 -3.03 -3.20
N LEU A 249 -15.38 -4.17 -2.66
CA LEU A 249 -15.18 -4.53 -1.26
C LEU A 249 -14.00 -5.50 -1.15
N ILE A 250 -13.06 -5.23 -0.27
CA ILE A 250 -11.94 -6.13 0.06
C ILE A 250 -12.13 -6.66 1.48
N ILE A 251 -12.04 -7.98 1.62
CA ILE A 251 -12.14 -8.67 2.90
C ILE A 251 -10.74 -9.14 3.32
N GLN A 252 -10.27 -8.60 4.44
CA GLN A 252 -9.00 -8.97 5.08
C GLN A 252 -9.30 -9.60 6.45
N CYS A 253 -9.43 -10.92 6.46
CA CYS A 253 -9.55 -11.70 7.69
C CYS A 253 -8.14 -12.02 8.21
N LYS A 254 -7.97 -12.35 9.50
CA LYS A 254 -6.70 -12.91 10.01
C LYS A 254 -6.80 -14.24 10.73
N GLU A 255 -8.02 -14.73 10.95
CA GLU A 255 -8.24 -16.00 11.65
C GLU A 255 -8.53 -17.13 10.65
N ASN A 256 -8.17 -18.36 11.02
CA ASN A 256 -8.50 -19.57 10.27
C ASN A 256 -9.69 -20.27 10.98
N SER A 257 -10.92 -19.84 10.68
CA SER A 257 -12.15 -20.44 11.23
C SER A 257 -13.15 -20.78 10.13
N CYS A 258 -13.86 -21.90 10.25
CA CYS A 258 -14.94 -22.26 9.32
C CYS A 258 -16.07 -21.21 9.30
N ARG A 259 -16.29 -20.46 10.39
CA ARG A 259 -17.30 -19.38 10.44
C ARG A 259 -16.99 -18.19 9.54
N ILE A 260 -15.73 -18.05 9.12
CA ILE A 260 -15.36 -17.05 8.11
C ILE A 260 -16.01 -17.36 6.76
N LEU A 261 -16.23 -18.63 6.44
CA LEU A 261 -16.91 -19.01 5.20
C LEU A 261 -18.35 -18.48 5.20
N ASP A 262 -19.13 -18.70 6.26
CA ASP A 262 -20.50 -18.19 6.38
C ASP A 262 -20.56 -16.66 6.26
N TYR A 263 -19.58 -15.98 6.87
CA TYR A 263 -19.42 -14.54 6.75
C TYR A 263 -19.13 -14.11 5.31
N ILE A 264 -18.14 -14.71 4.65
CA ILE A 264 -17.79 -14.42 3.26
C ILE A 264 -18.99 -14.68 2.35
N LEU A 265 -19.73 -15.76 2.56
CA LEU A 265 -20.91 -16.09 1.78
C LEU A 265 -22.04 -15.09 1.93
N THR A 266 -22.25 -14.62 3.16
CA THR A 266 -23.19 -13.54 3.42
C THR A 266 -22.78 -12.27 2.67
N ILE A 267 -21.48 -11.94 2.66
CA ILE A 267 -20.95 -10.79 1.92
C ILE A 267 -21.10 -11.00 0.40
N LEU A 268 -20.78 -12.17 -0.14
CA LEU A 268 -20.93 -12.50 -1.56
C LEU A 268 -22.38 -12.39 -2.01
N HIS A 269 -23.31 -12.93 -1.23
CA HIS A 269 -24.74 -12.84 -1.52
C HIS A 269 -25.18 -11.37 -1.65
N PHE A 270 -24.79 -10.51 -0.70
CA PHE A 270 -25.12 -9.09 -0.78
C PHE A 270 -24.32 -8.33 -1.85
N GLY A 271 -23.07 -8.72 -2.09
CA GLY A 271 -22.21 -8.16 -3.14
C GLY A 271 -22.84 -8.36 -4.50
N ASN A 272 -23.22 -9.60 -4.82
CA ASN A 272 -23.92 -9.94 -6.06
C ASN A 272 -25.26 -9.19 -6.18
N LYS A 273 -26.06 -9.18 -5.10
CA LYS A 273 -27.35 -8.48 -5.06
C LYS A 273 -27.25 -6.98 -5.35
N TYR A 274 -26.14 -6.34 -4.96
CA TYR A 274 -25.94 -4.91 -5.09
C TYR A 274 -24.86 -4.53 -6.12
N ASN A 275 -24.43 -5.47 -6.96
CA ASN A 275 -23.39 -5.28 -7.98
C ASN A 275 -22.09 -4.66 -7.42
N ILE A 276 -21.59 -5.22 -6.31
CA ILE A 276 -20.33 -4.84 -5.69
C ILE A 276 -19.30 -5.91 -6.01
N LYS A 277 -18.16 -5.53 -6.58
CA LYS A 277 -17.03 -6.44 -6.81
C LYS A 277 -16.44 -6.85 -5.47
N ILE A 278 -16.44 -8.15 -5.17
CA ILE A 278 -15.86 -8.68 -3.94
C ILE A 278 -14.45 -9.18 -4.22
N LYS A 279 -13.52 -8.81 -3.35
CA LYS A 279 -12.14 -9.31 -3.32
C LYS A 279 -11.78 -9.82 -1.93
N CYS A 280 -10.91 -10.82 -1.86
CA CYS A 280 -10.43 -11.39 -0.61
C CYS A 280 -8.91 -11.59 -0.63
N ASP A 281 -8.31 -11.56 0.57
CA ASP A 281 -6.91 -11.93 0.81
C ASP A 281 -6.84 -13.45 1.07
N GLY A 282 -6.11 -14.17 0.23
CA GLY A 282 -6.10 -15.65 0.19
C GLY A 282 -5.31 -16.32 1.31
N GLN A 283 -4.47 -15.58 2.05
CA GLN A 283 -3.59 -16.09 3.11
C GLN A 283 -4.32 -16.96 4.16
N PHE A 284 -5.57 -16.60 4.50
CA PHE A 284 -6.33 -17.23 5.58
C PHE A 284 -7.31 -18.30 5.09
N LEU A 285 -7.52 -18.35 3.77
CA LEU A 285 -8.41 -19.33 3.16
C LEU A 285 -7.68 -20.66 2.98
N PHE A 286 -6.39 -20.63 2.64
CA PHE A 286 -5.60 -21.83 2.35
C PHE A 286 -5.57 -22.85 3.52
N PRO A 287 -5.33 -22.45 4.78
CA PRO A 287 -5.27 -23.40 5.90
C PRO A 287 -6.62 -24.07 6.22
N LEU A 288 -7.75 -23.45 5.84
CA LEU A 288 -9.08 -24.05 6.03
C LEU A 288 -9.26 -25.33 5.20
N PHE A 289 -8.59 -25.42 4.05
CA PHE A 289 -8.67 -26.56 3.16
C PHE A 289 -7.66 -27.67 3.50
N ARG A 290 -6.67 -27.40 4.37
CA ARG A 290 -5.68 -28.39 4.84
C ARG A 290 -6.09 -29.15 6.12
N ARG A 291 -7.13 -28.72 6.84
CA ARG A 291 -7.28 -29.06 8.28
C ARG A 291 -7.85 -30.45 8.63
N ASN A 292 -8.41 -31.25 7.71
CA ASN A 292 -9.27 -32.38 8.09
C ASN A 292 -9.05 -33.76 7.42
N SER A 293 -7.90 -34.06 6.80
CA SER A 293 -7.65 -35.46 6.38
C SER A 293 -6.16 -35.78 6.25
N ASN A 294 -5.76 -36.97 6.71
CA ASN A 294 -4.56 -37.70 6.26
C ASN A 294 -4.61 -38.10 4.77
N GLU A 295 -5.58 -37.57 4.03
CA GLU A 295 -5.63 -37.57 2.59
C GLU A 295 -5.31 -36.16 2.13
N ASN A 296 -4.38 -36.05 1.18
CA ASN A 296 -4.19 -34.85 0.38
C ASN A 296 -5.56 -34.46 -0.19
N CYS A 297 -6.25 -33.51 0.45
CA CYS A 297 -7.34 -32.82 -0.18
C CYS A 297 -6.68 -31.94 -1.24
N SER A 298 -6.33 -32.55 -2.38
CA SER A 298 -5.92 -31.80 -3.56
C SER A 298 -7.05 -30.81 -3.77
N PHE A 299 -6.74 -29.52 -3.80
CA PHE A 299 -7.70 -28.45 -4.05
C PHE A 299 -8.60 -28.83 -5.25
N LEU A 300 -8.05 -29.54 -6.27
CA LEU A 300 -8.75 -30.23 -7.37
C LEU A 300 -10.03 -31.02 -7.01
N ARG A 301 -10.18 -31.57 -5.80
CA ARG A 301 -11.38 -32.30 -5.32
C ARG A 301 -12.33 -31.43 -4.48
N CYS A 302 -11.84 -30.31 -3.94
CA CYS A 302 -12.65 -29.36 -3.20
C CYS A 302 -13.21 -28.34 -4.19
N VAL A 303 -14.46 -28.49 -4.59
CA VAL A 303 -15.19 -27.53 -5.46
C VAL A 303 -14.98 -26.11 -4.92
N HIS A 304 -14.07 -25.31 -5.52
CA HIS A 304 -13.65 -23.98 -5.05
C HIS A 304 -14.77 -22.95 -5.16
N PHE A 305 -15.71 -23.07 -4.26
CA PHE A 305 -16.72 -22.08 -3.96
C PHE A 305 -16.04 -20.74 -3.71
N PRO A 306 -16.51 -19.63 -4.31
CA PRO A 306 -15.88 -18.87 -5.41
C PRO A 306 -14.53 -18.21 -5.08
N MET A 307 -13.66 -18.84 -4.29
CA MET A 307 -12.41 -18.26 -3.78
C MET A 307 -11.41 -17.95 -4.91
N GLY A 308 -11.32 -18.80 -5.93
CA GLY A 308 -10.47 -18.52 -7.09
C GLY A 308 -10.92 -17.30 -7.90
N GLU A 309 -12.20 -16.93 -7.79
CA GLU A 309 -12.77 -15.76 -8.47
C GLU A 309 -12.66 -14.48 -7.62
N ILE A 310 -12.59 -14.57 -6.30
CA ILE A 310 -12.54 -13.37 -5.45
C ILE A 310 -11.15 -13.11 -4.87
N THR A 311 -10.26 -14.09 -4.84
CA THR A 311 -8.92 -13.89 -4.29
C THR A 311 -8.09 -13.04 -5.24
N HIS A 312 -7.61 -11.91 -4.73
CA HIS A 312 -6.80 -10.96 -5.50
C HIS A 312 -5.37 -10.83 -4.99
N TYR A 313 -5.14 -11.19 -3.74
CA TYR A 313 -3.83 -11.17 -3.09
C TYR A 313 -3.60 -12.52 -2.41
N PHE A 314 -2.41 -13.08 -2.56
CA PHE A 314 -2.03 -14.32 -1.88
C PHE A 314 -0.66 -14.17 -1.25
N TYR A 315 -0.56 -14.54 0.02
CA TYR A 315 0.69 -14.61 0.78
C TYR A 315 0.83 -16.01 1.36
N TYR A 316 2.02 -16.59 1.23
CA TYR A 316 2.35 -17.82 1.95
C TYR A 316 3.82 -17.91 2.30
N GLU A 317 4.08 -18.57 3.42
CA GLU A 317 5.40 -18.87 3.95
C GLU A 317 5.72 -20.34 3.71
N LEU A 318 6.72 -20.61 2.87
CA LEU A 318 7.02 -21.92 2.32
C LEU A 318 8.17 -22.57 3.09
N THR A 319 7.92 -23.73 3.69
CA THR A 319 8.93 -24.44 4.50
C THR A 319 9.62 -25.58 3.74
N ASN A 320 9.03 -26.09 2.66
CA ASN A 320 9.58 -27.16 1.85
C ASN A 320 8.96 -27.21 0.43
N ALA A 321 9.55 -28.04 -0.43
CA ALA A 321 9.13 -28.19 -1.83
C ALA A 321 7.72 -28.76 -2.01
N THR A 322 7.26 -29.65 -1.13
CA THR A 322 5.90 -30.20 -1.18
C THR A 322 4.87 -29.09 -1.00
N GLU A 323 5.08 -28.19 -0.04
CA GLU A 323 4.19 -27.04 0.16
C GLU A 323 4.17 -26.11 -1.05
N PHE A 324 5.34 -25.82 -1.62
CA PHE A 324 5.43 -25.00 -2.82
C PHE A 324 4.67 -25.63 -3.98
N PHE A 325 4.87 -26.92 -4.23
CA PHE A 325 4.16 -27.66 -5.28
C PHE A 325 2.63 -27.56 -5.10
N ASP A 326 2.13 -27.86 -3.90
CA ASP A 326 0.70 -27.79 -3.58
C ASP A 326 0.15 -26.40 -3.86
N ILE A 327 0.81 -25.37 -3.34
CA ILE A 327 0.35 -23.98 -3.49
C ILE A 327 0.30 -23.58 -4.95
N MET A 328 1.33 -23.91 -5.71
CA MET A 328 1.42 -23.53 -7.10
C MET A 328 0.40 -24.27 -7.96
N LEU A 329 0.09 -25.54 -7.67
CA LEU A 329 -1.05 -26.24 -8.29
C LEU A 329 -2.37 -25.54 -7.99
N ASN A 330 -2.55 -25.07 -6.76
CA ASN A 330 -3.79 -24.46 -6.32
C ASN A 330 -3.99 -23.08 -6.93
N LEU A 331 -2.92 -22.29 -7.03
CA LEU A 331 -2.95 -20.96 -7.61
C LEU A 331 -3.33 -20.94 -9.10
N LYS A 332 -3.22 -22.07 -9.83
CA LYS A 332 -3.74 -22.22 -11.20
C LYS A 332 -5.24 -21.87 -11.31
N CYS A 333 -6.00 -22.06 -10.24
CA CYS A 333 -7.44 -21.78 -10.20
C CYS A 333 -7.77 -20.30 -9.90
N TYR A 334 -6.79 -19.47 -9.59
CA TYR A 334 -6.98 -18.11 -9.09
C TYR A 334 -6.93 -17.11 -10.25
N ARG A 335 -8.02 -17.08 -11.03
CA ARG A 335 -8.10 -16.29 -12.27
C ARG A 335 -7.96 -14.79 -12.03
N ASN A 336 -8.40 -14.29 -10.87
CA ASN A 336 -8.43 -12.86 -10.52
C ASN A 336 -7.29 -12.43 -9.58
N LEU A 337 -6.26 -13.28 -9.42
CA LEU A 337 -5.07 -12.94 -8.63
C LEU A 337 -4.36 -11.73 -9.27
N GLU A 338 -4.12 -10.68 -8.48
CA GLU A 338 -3.46 -9.44 -8.89
C GLU A 338 -2.05 -9.32 -8.30
N GLU A 339 -1.85 -9.85 -7.09
CA GLU A 339 -0.62 -9.75 -6.31
C GLU A 339 -0.30 -11.10 -5.64
N LEU A 340 0.97 -11.55 -5.74
CA LEU A 340 1.48 -12.79 -5.14
C LEU A 340 2.72 -12.48 -4.29
N GLU A 341 2.74 -12.94 -3.05
CA GLU A 341 3.88 -12.86 -2.15
C GLU A 341 4.25 -14.26 -1.63
N LEU A 342 5.49 -14.67 -1.88
CA LEU A 342 6.03 -15.94 -1.41
C LEU A 342 7.27 -15.67 -0.57
N LYS A 343 7.24 -16.13 0.69
CA LYS A 343 8.40 -16.14 1.57
C LYS A 343 8.94 -17.56 1.63
N PHE A 344 10.23 -17.73 1.42
CA PHE A 344 10.85 -19.04 1.35
C PHE A 344 11.81 -19.27 2.51
N MET A 345 11.65 -20.43 3.18
CA MET A 345 12.48 -20.89 4.29
C MET A 345 13.39 -22.07 3.90
N TYR A 346 13.42 -22.43 2.62
CA TYR A 346 14.22 -23.52 2.07
C TYR A 346 14.73 -23.15 0.68
N SER A 347 15.85 -23.75 0.26
CA SER A 347 16.50 -23.53 -1.04
C SER A 347 16.43 -24.77 -1.93
N ASN A 348 16.99 -24.68 -3.15
CA ASN A 348 17.01 -25.75 -4.16
C ASN A 348 15.59 -26.13 -4.61
N ILE A 349 14.77 -25.12 -4.91
CA ILE A 349 13.37 -25.27 -5.29
C ILE A 349 13.25 -26.19 -6.50
N LYS A 350 14.03 -25.94 -7.56
CA LYS A 350 13.95 -26.71 -8.81
C LYS A 350 14.28 -28.18 -8.59
N GLU A 351 15.46 -28.46 -8.04
CA GLU A 351 15.94 -29.84 -7.80
C GLU A 351 14.99 -30.59 -6.86
N SER A 352 14.50 -29.93 -5.81
CA SER A 352 13.56 -30.55 -4.87
C SER A 352 12.21 -30.89 -5.51
N ILE A 353 11.73 -30.05 -6.43
CA ILE A 353 10.49 -30.31 -7.18
C ILE A 353 10.69 -31.42 -8.20
N GLU A 354 11.83 -31.44 -8.90
CA GLU A 354 12.17 -32.48 -9.88
C GLU A 354 12.30 -33.85 -9.21
N GLN A 355 12.95 -33.93 -8.05
CA GLN A 355 13.03 -35.15 -7.23
C GLN A 355 11.64 -35.60 -6.74
N PHE A 356 10.79 -34.67 -6.32
CA PHE A 356 9.44 -34.99 -5.86
C PHE A 356 8.51 -35.46 -6.98
N CYS A 357 8.69 -34.94 -8.20
CA CYS A 357 7.74 -35.14 -9.29
C CYS A 357 8.04 -36.31 -10.24
N GLU A 358 9.21 -36.95 -10.14
CA GLU A 358 9.80 -38.13 -10.86
C GLU A 358 9.51 -38.32 -12.38
N SER A 359 8.58 -37.59 -13.00
CA SER A 359 8.14 -37.73 -14.41
C SER A 359 7.03 -36.75 -14.85
N LYS A 360 6.48 -35.88 -13.98
CA LYS A 360 5.40 -34.94 -14.39
C LYS A 360 5.96 -33.55 -14.71
N SER A 361 5.79 -33.11 -15.96
CA SER A 361 6.13 -31.74 -16.38
C SER A 361 5.32 -30.72 -15.57
N PHE A 362 5.99 -29.99 -14.70
CA PHE A 362 5.39 -28.87 -13.97
C PHE A 362 5.25 -27.65 -14.90
N ASN A 363 4.24 -27.68 -15.77
CA ASN A 363 4.03 -26.61 -16.75
C ASN A 363 3.49 -25.35 -16.07
N SER A 364 4.05 -24.21 -16.50
CA SER A 364 3.85 -22.84 -15.99
C SER A 364 2.45 -22.60 -15.39
N PRO A 365 2.34 -22.61 -14.04
CA PRO A 365 1.05 -22.58 -13.36
C PRO A 365 0.30 -21.26 -13.53
N PHE A 366 1.00 -20.19 -13.87
CA PHE A 366 0.42 -18.85 -13.88
C PHE A 366 0.05 -18.33 -15.27
N VAL A 367 0.19 -19.11 -16.35
CA VAL A 367 -0.20 -18.68 -17.72
C VAL A 367 -1.65 -18.16 -17.78
N HIS A 368 -2.53 -18.66 -16.91
CA HIS A 368 -3.93 -18.27 -16.85
C HIS A 368 -4.22 -17.06 -15.93
N CYS A 369 -3.25 -16.61 -15.11
CA CYS A 369 -3.40 -15.51 -14.17
C CYS A 369 -3.17 -14.14 -14.85
N LYS A 370 -4.05 -13.78 -15.79
CA LYS A 370 -3.93 -12.56 -16.62
C LYS A 370 -3.94 -11.24 -15.84
N TYR A 371 -4.41 -11.25 -14.59
CA TYR A 371 -4.45 -10.06 -13.74
C TYR A 371 -3.23 -9.95 -12.81
N LEU A 372 -2.39 -10.99 -12.74
CA LEU A 372 -1.23 -11.00 -11.86
C LEU A 372 -0.20 -10.03 -12.44
N LYS A 373 -0.01 -8.91 -11.74
CA LYS A 373 0.89 -7.83 -12.16
C LYS A 373 2.01 -7.58 -11.17
N LYS A 374 1.91 -8.12 -9.96
CA LYS A 374 2.88 -7.90 -8.90
C LYS A 374 3.28 -9.18 -8.22
N ILE A 375 4.57 -9.36 -8.07
CA ILE A 375 5.16 -10.48 -7.34
C ILE A 375 6.12 -9.94 -6.29
N LYS A 376 6.17 -10.64 -5.15
CA LYS A 376 7.17 -10.44 -4.11
C LYS A 376 7.76 -11.78 -3.74
N PHE A 377 9.09 -11.88 -3.81
CA PHE A 377 9.84 -13.03 -3.32
C PHE A 377 10.70 -12.60 -2.15
N ASP A 378 10.55 -13.32 -1.03
CA ASP A 378 11.31 -13.07 0.17
C ASP A 378 12.19 -14.26 0.53
N PHE A 379 13.50 -14.02 0.48
CA PHE A 379 14.56 -14.97 0.76
C PHE A 379 15.24 -14.69 2.11
N SER A 380 14.55 -14.02 3.05
CA SER A 380 15.14 -13.62 4.34
C SER A 380 15.68 -14.78 5.18
N GLU A 381 15.15 -15.98 5.00
CA GLU A 381 15.49 -17.15 5.82
C GLU A 381 16.25 -18.22 5.03
N TYR A 382 16.79 -17.87 3.86
CA TYR A 382 17.58 -18.76 2.98
C TYR A 382 18.98 -19.15 3.54
N TYR A 383 19.40 -18.65 4.70
CA TYR A 383 20.84 -18.49 4.99
C TYR A 383 21.57 -19.70 5.59
N SER A 384 22.46 -20.27 4.75
CA SER A 384 23.89 -20.53 5.02
C SER A 384 24.72 -19.90 3.88
N GLU A 385 25.94 -19.43 4.15
CA GLU A 385 26.77 -18.65 3.19
C GLU A 385 27.14 -19.39 1.88
N ASP A 386 26.99 -20.72 1.85
CA ASP A 386 27.34 -21.59 0.71
C ASP A 386 26.28 -21.65 -0.43
N ASN A 387 25.22 -20.82 -0.38
CA ASN A 387 24.03 -21.01 -1.24
C ASN A 387 23.85 -19.99 -2.39
N PHE A 388 24.86 -19.19 -2.77
CA PHE A 388 24.67 -18.14 -3.79
C PHE A 388 24.30 -18.67 -5.19
N ASP A 389 24.97 -19.71 -5.68
CA ASP A 389 24.64 -20.31 -6.98
C ASP A 389 23.25 -20.97 -6.99
N ARG A 390 22.79 -21.41 -5.82
CA ARG A 390 21.45 -21.99 -5.63
C ARG A 390 20.37 -20.91 -5.70
N PHE A 391 20.65 -19.73 -5.14
CA PHE A 391 19.74 -18.59 -5.21
C PHE A 391 19.44 -18.18 -6.65
N SER A 392 20.47 -18.00 -7.50
CA SER A 392 20.25 -17.61 -8.90
C SER A 392 19.40 -18.64 -9.65
N LYS A 393 19.71 -19.94 -9.48
CA LYS A 393 18.92 -21.02 -10.08
C LYS A 393 17.47 -21.04 -9.60
N ASP A 394 17.24 -20.80 -8.31
CA ASP A 394 15.90 -20.72 -7.73
C ASP A 394 15.11 -19.53 -8.29
N LEU A 395 15.74 -18.34 -8.37
CA LEU A 395 15.10 -17.15 -8.92
C LEU A 395 14.78 -17.31 -10.41
N GLU A 396 15.70 -17.88 -11.19
CA GLU A 396 15.49 -18.19 -12.61
C GLU A 396 14.34 -19.19 -12.81
N TYR A 397 14.30 -20.22 -11.97
CA TYR A 397 13.20 -21.18 -11.97
C TYR A 397 11.88 -20.50 -11.64
N LEU A 398 11.83 -19.70 -10.56
CA LEU A 398 10.63 -18.95 -10.19
C LEU A 398 10.18 -18.01 -11.31
N ALA A 399 11.10 -17.29 -11.95
CA ALA A 399 10.82 -16.43 -13.10
C ALA A 399 10.16 -17.20 -14.24
N SER A 400 10.63 -18.42 -14.54
CA SER A 400 10.05 -19.28 -15.58
C SER A 400 8.60 -19.70 -15.32
N LEU A 401 8.16 -19.67 -14.06
CA LEU A 401 6.80 -20.01 -13.66
C LEU A 401 5.84 -18.83 -13.78
N MET A 402 6.35 -17.60 -13.75
CA MET A 402 5.55 -16.38 -13.72
C MET A 402 4.98 -16.03 -15.10
N PRO A 403 3.83 -15.32 -15.17
CA PRO A 403 3.26 -14.89 -16.43
C PRO A 403 3.97 -13.64 -16.98
N THR A 404 3.86 -13.40 -18.28
CA THR A 404 4.40 -12.19 -18.91
C THR A 404 3.70 -10.90 -18.47
N THR A 405 2.60 -10.97 -17.71
CA THR A 405 1.82 -9.83 -17.24
C THR A 405 2.44 -9.10 -16.04
N ILE A 406 3.53 -9.61 -15.47
CA ILE A 406 4.21 -8.97 -14.34
C ILE A 406 4.76 -7.60 -14.76
N GLU A 407 4.35 -6.58 -14.02
CA GLU A 407 4.80 -5.19 -14.19
C GLU A 407 5.63 -4.69 -13.00
N LYS A 408 5.47 -5.32 -11.83
CA LYS A 408 6.19 -5.00 -10.60
C LYS A 408 6.77 -6.27 -9.99
N ILE A 409 8.05 -6.19 -9.61
CA ILE A 409 8.69 -7.20 -8.80
C ILE A 409 9.32 -6.58 -7.54
N GLU A 410 9.17 -7.28 -6.42
CA GLU A 410 9.82 -6.96 -5.16
C GLU A 410 10.66 -8.15 -4.72
N LEU A 411 11.95 -7.92 -4.49
CA LEU A 411 12.89 -8.94 -4.06
C LEU A 411 13.44 -8.55 -2.69
N SER A 412 13.19 -9.40 -1.70
CA SER A 412 13.77 -9.27 -0.36
C SER A 412 14.90 -10.27 -0.19
N ASN A 413 16.06 -9.79 0.24
CA ASN A 413 17.26 -10.59 0.49
C ASN A 413 17.80 -11.31 -0.76
N ALA A 414 17.55 -10.77 -1.95
CA ALA A 414 18.15 -11.29 -3.19
C ALA A 414 19.65 -10.96 -3.25
N LYS A 415 20.51 -11.99 -3.29
CA LYS A 415 21.97 -11.82 -3.26
C LYS A 415 22.60 -12.15 -4.60
N ASN A 416 23.69 -11.44 -4.92
CA ASN A 416 24.57 -11.70 -6.06
C ASN A 416 23.83 -11.83 -7.40
N LEU A 417 22.87 -10.93 -7.64
CA LEU A 417 22.16 -10.87 -8.92
C LEU A 417 23.16 -10.66 -10.07
N SER A 418 23.18 -11.59 -11.01
CA SER A 418 24.01 -11.54 -12.21
C SER A 418 23.20 -11.05 -13.42
N THR A 419 23.91 -10.61 -14.46
CA THR A 419 23.33 -10.24 -15.75
C THR A 419 22.56 -11.41 -16.37
N GLU A 420 23.07 -12.63 -16.26
CA GLU A 420 22.39 -13.85 -16.76
C GLU A 420 21.04 -14.08 -16.08
N THR A 421 21.00 -14.00 -14.74
CA THR A 421 19.75 -14.15 -13.97
C THR A 421 18.72 -13.08 -14.36
N ILE A 422 19.15 -11.82 -14.52
CA ILE A 422 18.25 -10.74 -14.95
C ILE A 422 17.77 -10.94 -16.40
N GLN A 423 18.62 -11.39 -17.32
CA GLN A 423 18.21 -11.71 -18.70
C GLN A 423 17.14 -12.80 -18.73
N ILE A 424 17.26 -13.83 -17.89
CA ILE A 424 16.25 -14.88 -17.76
C ILE A 424 14.94 -14.29 -17.20
N MET A 425 15.02 -13.41 -16.21
CA MET A 425 13.84 -12.73 -15.69
C MET A 425 13.15 -11.87 -16.74
N ASP A 426 13.90 -11.06 -17.51
CA ASP A 426 13.35 -10.23 -18.59
C ASP A 426 12.75 -11.09 -19.70
N LYS A 427 13.36 -12.24 -20.04
CA LYS A 427 12.81 -13.21 -21.00
C LYS A 427 11.43 -13.72 -20.61
N TYR A 428 11.21 -14.08 -19.34
CA TYR A 428 9.93 -14.63 -18.87
C TYR A 428 8.92 -13.56 -18.43
N MET A 429 9.41 -12.43 -17.93
CA MET A 429 8.62 -11.31 -17.43
C MET A 429 9.05 -9.99 -18.10
N PRO A 430 8.88 -9.85 -19.42
CA PRO A 430 9.44 -8.72 -20.19
C PRO A 430 8.78 -7.36 -19.85
N ASN A 431 7.66 -7.36 -19.15
CA ASN A 431 6.89 -6.15 -18.84
C ASN A 431 7.23 -5.49 -17.50
N ILE A 432 8.30 -5.93 -16.82
CA ILE A 432 8.74 -5.35 -15.55
C ILE A 432 9.10 -3.88 -15.74
N LYS A 433 8.40 -3.00 -15.02
CA LYS A 433 8.57 -1.55 -15.04
C LYS A 433 9.05 -0.99 -13.70
N LEU A 434 8.76 -1.69 -12.60
CA LEU A 434 9.15 -1.30 -11.24
C LEU A 434 9.83 -2.47 -10.55
N LEU A 435 11.08 -2.24 -10.13
CA LEU A 435 11.86 -3.13 -9.29
C LEU A 435 11.98 -2.54 -7.88
N ILE A 436 11.62 -3.32 -6.86
CA ILE A 436 11.88 -2.99 -5.46
C ILE A 436 12.88 -3.99 -4.88
N MET A 437 13.98 -3.48 -4.34
CA MET A 437 15.07 -4.26 -3.77
C MET A 437 15.19 -3.98 -2.27
N ASN A 438 14.82 -4.97 -1.46
CA ASN A 438 15.01 -4.92 -0.01
C ASN A 438 16.22 -5.78 0.36
N ASN A 439 17.31 -5.18 0.84
CA ASN A 439 18.55 -5.91 1.19
C ASN A 439 19.16 -6.73 0.03
N GLY A 440 19.12 -6.19 -1.19
CA GLY A 440 19.73 -6.79 -2.38
C GLY A 440 21.26 -6.81 -2.36
N SER A 441 21.89 -7.60 -3.22
CA SER A 441 23.28 -7.38 -3.70
C SER A 441 23.43 -7.82 -5.16
N TYR A 442 24.44 -7.29 -5.83
CA TYR A 442 24.68 -7.51 -7.26
C TYR A 442 26.06 -8.15 -7.45
N LYS A 443 26.14 -9.13 -8.35
CA LYS A 443 27.39 -9.74 -8.79
C LYS A 443 28.03 -8.88 -9.89
N ASP A 444 27.22 -8.46 -10.86
CA ASP A 444 27.63 -7.62 -11.97
C ASP A 444 27.06 -6.22 -11.79
N CYS A 445 27.89 -5.18 -11.96
CA CYS A 445 27.48 -3.80 -11.71
C CYS A 445 26.46 -3.28 -12.74
N ASP A 446 26.37 -3.89 -13.92
CA ASP A 446 25.49 -3.50 -15.03
C ASP A 446 24.29 -4.42 -15.23
N CYS A 447 24.08 -5.42 -14.36
CA CYS A 447 23.06 -6.45 -14.53
C CYS A 447 21.64 -5.91 -14.76
N LEU A 448 21.28 -4.78 -14.13
CA LEU A 448 19.95 -4.19 -14.30
C LEU A 448 19.70 -3.65 -15.70
N SER A 449 20.75 -3.37 -16.49
CA SER A 449 20.65 -2.91 -17.88
C SER A 449 20.03 -3.97 -18.80
N ALA A 450 19.99 -5.23 -18.36
CA ALA A 450 19.33 -6.31 -19.09
C ALA A 450 17.79 -6.21 -19.07
N PHE A 451 17.19 -5.44 -18.15
CA PHE A 451 15.75 -5.17 -18.21
C PHE A 451 15.42 -4.15 -19.30
N GLN A 452 14.60 -4.54 -20.27
CA GLN A 452 14.27 -3.66 -21.41
C GLN A 452 13.29 -2.55 -21.03
N ASN A 453 12.35 -2.84 -20.12
CA ASN A 453 11.20 -1.98 -19.81
C ASN A 453 11.25 -1.34 -18.41
N LEU A 454 12.35 -1.51 -17.67
CA LEU A 454 12.48 -1.00 -16.31
C LEU A 454 12.50 0.54 -16.30
N GLN A 455 11.57 1.15 -15.57
CA GLN A 455 11.40 2.62 -15.51
C GLN A 455 11.61 3.18 -14.11
N ALA A 456 11.45 2.37 -13.06
CA ALA A 456 11.61 2.79 -11.69
C ALA A 456 12.32 1.73 -10.84
N ILE A 457 13.24 2.19 -10.00
CA ILE A 457 13.94 1.36 -9.01
C ILE A 457 13.74 1.97 -7.63
N ILE A 458 13.38 1.13 -6.66
CA ILE A 458 13.35 1.48 -5.25
C ILE A 458 14.29 0.51 -4.51
N SER A 459 15.31 1.03 -3.83
CA SER A 459 16.29 0.20 -3.12
C SER A 459 16.44 0.63 -1.66
N ASN A 460 16.45 -0.33 -0.74
CA ASN A 460 16.74 -0.09 0.69
C ASN A 460 18.24 -0.23 1.03
N LYS A 461 19.10 -0.33 0.01
CA LYS A 461 20.55 -0.26 0.14
C LYS A 461 21.15 0.52 -1.00
N ASN A 462 22.22 1.26 -0.70
CA ASN A 462 23.00 1.93 -1.72
C ASN A 462 24.06 0.98 -2.27
N HIS A 463 24.05 0.75 -3.58
CA HIS A 463 25.02 -0.09 -4.27
C HIS A 463 25.55 0.66 -5.49
N ALA A 464 26.83 0.47 -5.78
CA ALA A 464 27.44 0.94 -7.02
C ALA A 464 26.92 0.10 -8.19
N ILE A 465 25.84 0.56 -8.82
CA ILE A 465 25.24 -0.06 -10.00
C ILE A 465 25.16 0.93 -11.14
N ILE A 466 25.39 0.42 -12.36
CA ILE A 466 25.14 1.15 -13.59
C ILE A 466 23.62 1.11 -13.82
N LEU A 467 23.03 2.31 -13.91
CA LEU A 467 21.60 2.46 -14.06
C LEU A 467 21.18 2.23 -15.52
N PRO A 468 20.05 1.54 -15.76
CA PRO A 468 19.50 1.39 -17.11
C PRO A 468 19.16 2.75 -17.71
N ARG A 469 19.40 2.92 -19.02
CA ARG A 469 19.07 4.17 -19.74
C ARG A 469 17.58 4.49 -19.75
N SER A 470 16.72 3.49 -19.60
CA SER A 470 15.26 3.61 -19.55
C SER A 470 14.73 4.12 -18.20
N LEU A 471 15.59 4.20 -17.18
CA LEU A 471 15.21 4.57 -15.82
C LEU A 471 14.78 6.04 -15.75
N LYS A 472 13.60 6.27 -15.16
CA LYS A 472 13.00 7.61 -14.97
C LYS A 472 12.93 8.04 -13.52
N LEU A 473 12.94 7.07 -12.60
CA LEU A 473 12.82 7.28 -11.17
C LEU A 473 13.73 6.32 -10.41
N LEU A 474 14.56 6.86 -9.53
CA LEU A 474 15.38 6.09 -8.60
C LEU A 474 15.10 6.57 -7.19
N ALA A 475 14.71 5.68 -6.29
CA ALA A 475 14.58 5.98 -4.86
C ALA A 475 15.50 5.06 -4.06
N ILE A 476 16.34 5.64 -3.21
CA ILE A 476 17.30 4.92 -2.39
C ILE A 476 17.08 5.30 -0.94
N LYS A 477 16.88 4.31 -0.09
CA LYS A 477 16.85 4.43 1.36
C LYS A 477 18.03 3.68 1.91
N ASN A 478 18.79 4.27 2.79
CA ASN A 478 19.86 3.55 3.45
C ASN A 478 19.49 3.24 4.90
N GLU A 479 19.19 1.97 5.19
CA GLU A 479 18.77 1.56 6.55
C GLU A 479 19.96 1.18 7.46
N ASN A 480 21.21 1.14 6.93
CA ASN A 480 22.35 0.49 7.60
C ASN A 480 23.56 1.39 7.93
N SER A 481 23.50 2.70 7.70
CA SER A 481 24.68 3.58 7.82
C SER A 481 25.13 3.95 9.23
N GLN A 482 24.34 3.68 10.26
CA GLN A 482 24.61 4.21 11.61
C GLN A 482 25.84 3.61 12.30
N LYS A 483 26.68 2.79 11.64
CA LYS A 483 27.79 2.09 12.31
C LYS A 483 29.17 2.14 11.66
N ASP A 484 29.36 2.66 10.44
CA ASP A 484 30.69 2.65 9.80
C ASP A 484 31.00 3.93 9.00
N LEU A 485 32.11 4.61 9.35
CA LEU A 485 32.62 5.81 8.66
C LEU A 485 32.94 5.55 7.17
N ASN A 486 33.40 4.35 6.83
CA ASN A 486 33.65 3.95 5.44
C ASN A 486 32.34 3.84 4.64
N SER A 487 31.24 3.48 5.29
CA SER A 487 29.94 3.38 4.62
C SER A 487 29.41 4.74 4.20
N THR A 488 29.66 5.80 4.98
CA THR A 488 29.28 7.18 4.68
C THR A 488 30.00 7.75 3.45
N HIS A 489 31.31 7.50 3.29
CA HIS A 489 32.05 7.99 2.12
C HIS A 489 31.56 7.37 0.81
N ILE A 490 31.33 6.05 0.80
CA ILE A 490 30.78 5.34 -0.37
C ILE A 490 29.39 5.88 -0.75
N GLN A 491 28.59 6.29 0.23
CA GLN A 491 27.27 6.86 -0.05
C GLN A 491 27.37 8.24 -0.69
N GLU A 492 28.25 9.10 -0.20
CA GLU A 492 28.47 10.43 -0.78
C GLU A 492 28.95 10.33 -2.25
N GLU A 493 29.85 9.39 -2.54
CA GLU A 493 30.29 9.11 -3.90
C GLU A 493 29.14 8.64 -4.79
N LEU A 494 28.30 7.71 -4.32
CA LEU A 494 27.15 7.22 -5.08
C LEU A 494 26.10 8.30 -5.32
N VAL A 495 25.82 9.13 -4.32
CA VAL A 495 24.91 10.28 -4.45
C VAL A 495 25.48 11.26 -5.47
N LYS A 496 26.79 11.49 -5.49
CA LYS A 496 27.44 12.33 -6.49
C LYS A 496 27.29 11.76 -7.89
N ILE A 497 27.57 10.46 -8.09
CA ILE A 497 27.38 9.76 -9.37
C ILE A 497 25.94 9.90 -9.86
N PHE A 498 24.95 9.64 -9.00
CA PHE A 498 23.54 9.74 -9.38
C PHE A 498 23.10 11.19 -9.63
N SER A 499 23.70 12.17 -8.95
CA SER A 499 23.46 13.61 -9.19
C SER A 499 24.09 14.11 -10.49
N GLU A 500 25.07 13.40 -11.05
CA GLU A 500 25.59 13.65 -12.39
C GLU A 500 24.67 13.07 -13.48
N ILE A 501 23.96 11.98 -13.18
CA ILE A 501 23.00 11.34 -14.09
C ILE A 501 21.67 12.08 -14.10
N PHE A 502 21.13 12.41 -12.92
CA PHE A 502 19.83 13.05 -12.76
C PHE A 502 19.97 14.50 -12.33
N LYS A 503 19.15 15.37 -12.91
CA LYS A 503 19.15 16.80 -12.58
C LYS A 503 18.23 17.14 -11.42
N LYS A 504 17.29 16.27 -11.02
CA LYS A 504 16.40 16.54 -9.88
C LYS A 504 16.62 15.51 -8.80
N CYS A 505 16.74 16.03 -7.58
CA CYS A 505 17.00 15.25 -6.38
C CYS A 505 16.12 15.73 -5.24
N LEU A 506 15.52 14.78 -4.52
CA LEU A 506 15.03 15.00 -3.16
C LEU A 506 15.92 14.25 -2.20
N HIS A 507 16.24 14.86 -1.06
CA HIS A 507 16.91 14.16 0.03
C HIS A 507 16.24 14.42 1.37
N SER A 508 16.37 13.48 2.29
CA SER A 508 16.01 13.69 3.69
C SER A 508 17.25 13.64 4.57
N SER A 509 17.15 14.19 5.78
CA SER A 509 18.20 14.06 6.80
C SER A 509 18.47 12.61 7.25
N LYS A 510 17.67 11.62 6.79
CA LYS A 510 17.77 10.19 7.14
C LYS A 510 18.36 9.33 6.00
N GLU A 511 19.26 9.89 5.19
CA GLU A 511 19.93 9.18 4.08
C GLU A 511 18.98 8.52 3.07
N GLN A 512 17.96 9.29 2.71
CA GLN A 512 17.01 8.90 1.67
C GLN A 512 17.20 9.85 0.52
N PHE A 513 17.26 9.31 -0.70
CA PHE A 513 17.44 10.08 -1.92
C PHE A 513 16.42 9.63 -2.96
N ILE A 514 15.88 10.59 -3.72
CA ILE A 514 14.98 10.33 -4.84
C ILE A 514 15.47 11.14 -6.03
N PHE A 515 15.83 10.46 -7.11
CA PHE A 515 16.33 11.05 -8.33
C PHE A 515 15.36 10.86 -9.49
N PHE A 516 15.18 11.91 -10.29
CA PHE A 516 14.32 11.93 -11.48
C PHE A 516 14.68 13.14 -12.36
N ASP A 517 14.11 13.22 -13.57
CA ASP A 517 14.31 14.38 -14.47
C ASP A 517 13.04 15.05 -14.94
N ASP A 518 12.01 14.25 -15.25
CA ASP A 518 10.81 14.76 -15.89
C ASP A 518 9.77 15.22 -14.85
N ILE A 519 9.84 16.51 -14.54
CA ILE A 519 9.02 17.15 -13.52
C ILE A 519 7.52 17.20 -13.85
N LYS A 520 7.13 17.05 -15.12
CA LYS A 520 5.71 17.01 -15.49
C LYS A 520 5.01 15.76 -14.98
N TYR A 521 5.76 14.66 -14.81
CA TYR A 521 5.26 13.42 -14.24
C TYR A 521 5.42 13.36 -12.71
N TRP A 522 5.71 14.47 -12.04
CA TRP A 522 5.94 14.49 -10.60
C TRP A 522 4.80 13.87 -9.79
N ASP A 523 3.52 14.14 -10.13
CA ASP A 523 2.38 13.55 -9.43
C ASP A 523 2.39 12.01 -9.50
N MET A 524 2.78 11.45 -10.64
CA MET A 524 2.92 10.01 -10.84
C MET A 524 4.08 9.46 -10.01
N TYR A 525 5.25 10.09 -10.05
CA TYR A 525 6.40 9.69 -9.24
C TYR A 525 6.08 9.74 -7.75
N LYS A 526 5.47 10.84 -7.28
CA LYS A 526 5.02 11.01 -5.90
C LYS A 526 4.07 9.90 -5.47
N CYS A 527 3.12 9.49 -6.31
CA CYS A 527 2.27 8.33 -6.02
C CYS A 527 3.05 7.01 -5.88
N VAL A 528 4.05 6.76 -6.74
CA VAL A 528 4.91 5.55 -6.66
C VAL A 528 5.71 5.57 -5.36
N ILE A 529 6.36 6.70 -5.05
CA ILE A 529 7.17 6.91 -3.84
C ILE A 529 6.30 6.72 -2.58
N GLN A 530 5.17 7.42 -2.47
CA GLN A 530 4.29 7.31 -1.29
C GLN A 530 3.82 5.88 -1.03
N ARG A 531 3.63 5.09 -2.08
CA ARG A 531 3.08 3.73 -1.97
C ARG A 531 4.12 2.67 -1.64
N TYR A 532 5.34 2.84 -2.12
CA TYR A 532 6.34 1.77 -2.14
C TYR A 532 7.66 2.12 -1.47
N PHE A 533 7.99 3.40 -1.33
CA PHE A 533 9.18 3.85 -0.60
C PHE A 533 8.86 4.16 0.88
N TYR A 534 7.64 4.64 1.15
CA TYR A 534 7.18 5.03 2.49
C TYR A 534 6.13 4.10 3.10
#